data_AF-A0AAD4EG07-F1
#
_entry.id   AF-A0AAD4EG07-F1
#
_cell.length_a   1.000
_cell.length_b   1.000
_cell.length_c   1.000
_cell.angle_alpha   90.00
_cell.angle_beta   90.00
_cell.angle_gamma   90.00
#
_symmetry.space_group_name_H-M   'P 1'
#
loop_
_entity.id
_entity.type
_entity.pdbx_description
1 polymer ?
#
loop_
_entity_poly.entity_id
_entity_poly.type
_entity_poly.pdbx_seq_one_letter_code
_entity_poly.pdbx_strand_id
1 'polypeptide(L)'
;MQNHPSYPVLSQLLEKYPATGGALFQVYNDLTLAQKWIDVEVIDLPACKRAAIKGKRPTPDTDRAPSICIVVPCSLSESISASWLRAAFTSLDPLPSEIYVAITSEDTSTVYYKISQGIVKPPV
;
A
#
# COMPACT_ATOMS: atom_id res chain seq x y z
N MET A 1 -9.71 -5.49 16.23
CA MET A 1 -8.76 -4.46 15.73
C MET A 1 -8.40 -3.42 16.80
N GLN A 2 -9.35 -2.82 17.50
CA GLN A 2 -9.11 -1.68 18.42
C GLN A 2 -8.05 -1.88 19.51
N ASN A 3 -7.88 -3.11 20.01
CA ASN A 3 -6.88 -3.42 21.06
C ASN A 3 -5.49 -3.75 20.49
N HIS A 4 -5.29 -3.73 19.17
CA HIS A 4 -4.03 -4.11 18.54
C HIS A 4 -3.03 -2.92 18.51
N PRO A 5 -1.72 -3.14 18.70
CA PRO A 5 -0.71 -2.07 18.70
C PRO A 5 -0.70 -1.18 17.45
N SER A 6 -1.06 -1.72 16.29
CA SER A 6 -1.15 -0.96 15.03
C SER A 6 -2.40 -0.09 14.89
N TYR A 7 -3.43 -0.30 15.73
CA TYR A 7 -4.69 0.42 15.60
C TYR A 7 -4.57 1.93 15.79
N PRO A 8 -3.84 2.48 16.78
CA PRO A 8 -3.72 3.93 16.96
C PRO A 8 -3.24 4.66 15.70
N VAL A 9 -2.23 4.12 15.01
CA VAL A 9 -1.67 4.69 13.77
C VAL A 9 -2.68 4.68 12.62
N LEU A 10 -3.58 3.70 12.60
CA LEU A 10 -4.54 3.50 11.51
C LEU A 10 -5.93 4.08 11.79
N SER A 11 -6.26 4.34 13.05
CA SER A 11 -7.61 4.65 13.55
C SER A 11 -8.35 5.68 12.71
N GLN A 12 -7.72 6.83 12.46
CA GLN A 12 -8.31 7.91 11.65
C GLN A 12 -8.69 7.45 10.24
N LEU A 13 -7.86 6.64 9.59
CA LEU A 13 -8.10 6.15 8.23
C LEU A 13 -9.06 4.96 8.19
N LEU A 14 -9.07 4.14 9.23
CA LEU A 14 -10.06 3.07 9.41
C LEU A 14 -11.47 3.65 9.59
N GLU A 15 -11.60 4.76 10.32
CA GLU A 15 -12.86 5.49 10.47
C GLU A 15 -13.26 6.20 9.17
N LYS A 16 -12.30 6.80 8.47
CA LYS A 16 -12.55 7.52 7.20
C LYS A 16 -12.94 6.59 6.06
N TYR A 17 -12.34 5.40 5.98
CA TYR A 17 -12.52 4.43 4.90
C TYR A 17 -12.84 3.02 5.42
N PRO A 18 -13.99 2.80 6.08
CA PRO A 18 -14.30 1.53 6.74
C PRO A 18 -14.37 0.34 5.79
N ALA A 19 -14.83 0.55 4.55
CA ALA A 19 -14.94 -0.50 3.53
C ALA A 19 -13.58 -1.12 3.15
N THR A 20 -12.49 -0.38 3.32
CA THR A 20 -11.13 -0.81 2.93
C THR A 20 -10.22 -0.98 4.15
N GLY A 21 -10.76 -0.78 5.35
CA GLY A 21 -10.02 -0.81 6.60
C GLY A 21 -9.43 -2.18 6.92
N GLY A 22 -10.11 -3.27 6.56
CA GLY A 22 -9.57 -4.63 6.70
C GLY A 22 -8.29 -4.82 5.88
N ALA A 23 -8.32 -4.43 4.60
CA ALA A 23 -7.16 -4.49 3.71
C ALA A 23 -6.02 -3.61 4.22
N LEU A 24 -6.31 -2.37 4.65
CA LEU A 24 -5.31 -1.47 5.23
C LEU A 24 -4.63 -2.08 6.45
N PHE A 25 -5.41 -2.63 7.38
CA PHE A 25 -4.90 -3.21 8.61
C PHE A 25 -4.03 -4.45 8.35
N GLN A 26 -4.47 -5.32 7.43
CA GLN A 26 -3.73 -6.51 7.03
C GLN A 26 -2.40 -6.15 6.37
N VAL A 27 -2.42 -5.26 5.36
CA VAL A 27 -1.20 -4.86 4.65
C VAL A 27 -0.23 -4.14 5.58
N TYR A 28 -0.72 -3.24 6.45
CA TYR A 28 0.17 -2.56 7.40
C TYR A 28 0.92 -3.54 8.30
N ASN A 29 0.22 -4.54 8.84
CA ASN A 29 0.85 -5.55 9.69
C ASN A 29 1.76 -6.49 8.90
N ASP A 30 1.39 -6.87 7.67
CA ASP A 30 2.29 -7.66 6.81
C ASP A 30 3.59 -6.89 6.52
N LEU A 31 3.50 -5.61 6.14
CA LEU A 31 4.67 -4.78 5.85
C LEU A 31 5.56 -4.57 7.09
N THR A 32 4.96 -4.26 8.25
CA THR A 32 5.73 -3.89 9.46
C THR A 32 6.20 -5.10 10.27
N LEU A 33 5.39 -6.15 10.40
CA LEU A 33 5.68 -7.28 11.27
C LEU A 33 6.33 -8.44 10.52
N ALA A 34 5.81 -8.79 9.34
CA ALA A 34 6.31 -9.92 8.56
C ALA A 34 7.46 -9.52 7.65
N GLN A 35 7.29 -8.47 6.83
CA GLN A 35 8.30 -7.98 5.90
C GLN A 35 9.29 -6.99 6.54
N LYS A 36 9.06 -6.57 7.79
CA LYS A 36 9.97 -5.76 8.61
C LYS A 36 10.36 -4.41 7.97
N TRP A 37 9.44 -3.78 7.23
CA TRP A 37 9.66 -2.45 6.66
C TRP A 37 9.96 -1.41 7.72
N ILE A 38 10.81 -0.45 7.36
CA ILE A 38 11.22 0.67 8.22
C ILE A 38 10.74 1.99 7.63
N ASP A 39 10.76 3.05 8.44
CA ASP A 39 10.29 4.40 8.07
C ASP A 39 8.88 4.37 7.46
N VAL A 40 7.98 3.58 8.08
CA VAL A 40 6.62 3.36 7.58
C VAL A 40 5.70 4.51 7.98
N GLU A 41 5.06 5.12 7.00
CA GLU A 41 4.04 6.15 7.15
C GLU A 41 2.76 5.76 6.38
N VAL A 42 1.61 6.21 6.88
CA VAL A 42 0.32 5.98 6.23
C VAL A 42 -0.19 7.30 5.66
N ILE A 43 -0.53 7.28 4.38
CA ILE A 43 -0.89 8.45 3.58
C ILE A 43 -2.37 8.38 3.24
N ASP A 44 -3.08 9.48 3.43
CA ASP A 44 -4.46 9.64 3.00
C ASP A 44 -4.52 10.03 1.51
N LEU A 45 -5.23 9.25 0.69
CA LEU A 45 -5.45 9.51 -0.74
C LEU A 45 -6.95 9.77 -0.99
N PRO A 46 -7.43 11.00 -0.74
CA PRO A 46 -8.86 11.31 -0.84
C PRO A 46 -9.41 11.20 -2.26
N ALA A 47 -8.62 11.49 -3.30
CA ALA A 47 -9.08 11.44 -4.69
C ALA A 47 -9.49 10.03 -5.14
N CYS A 48 -8.90 8.99 -4.54
CA CYS A 48 -9.26 7.59 -4.78
C CYS A 48 -9.91 6.93 -3.56
N LYS A 49 -10.27 7.71 -2.52
CA LYS A 49 -10.90 7.27 -1.26
C LYS A 49 -10.15 6.08 -0.64
N ARG A 50 -8.83 6.23 -0.49
CA ARG A 50 -7.94 5.15 -0.06
C ARG A 50 -6.86 5.64 0.89
N ALA A 51 -6.32 4.72 1.68
CA ALA A 51 -5.05 4.91 2.37
C ALA A 51 -3.91 4.23 1.59
N ALA A 52 -2.73 4.81 1.57
CA ALA A 52 -1.52 4.17 1.10
C ALA A 52 -0.51 4.03 2.25
N ILE A 53 0.43 3.10 2.12
CA ILE A 53 1.51 2.88 3.07
C ILE A 53 2.81 3.14 2.33
N LYS A 54 3.58 4.11 2.80
CA LYS A 54 4.92 4.42 2.28
C LYS A 54 5.95 3.95 3.27
N GLY A 55 7.06 3.40 2.79
CA GLY A 55 8.15 2.99 3.66
C GLY A 55 9.31 2.40 2.89
N LYS A 56 10.36 2.00 3.60
CA LYS A 56 11.54 1.36 3.02
C LYS A 56 11.45 -0.14 3.20
N ARG A 57 11.45 -0.85 2.07
CA ARG A 57 11.59 -2.31 2.05
C ARG A 57 13.00 -2.69 2.50
N PRO A 58 13.17 -3.65 3.43
CA PRO A 58 14.49 -4.19 3.75
C PRO A 58 15.05 -4.89 2.51
N THR A 59 16.20 -4.44 2.02
CA THR A 59 16.93 -5.13 0.95
C THR A 59 17.88 -6.15 1.58
N PRO A 60 17.83 -7.44 1.17
CA PRO A 60 18.77 -8.44 1.67
C PRO A 60 20.18 -8.28 1.09
N ASP A 61 20.35 -7.38 0.12
CA ASP A 61 21.57 -7.25 -0.69
C ASP A 61 22.22 -5.88 -0.46
N THR A 62 23.49 -5.90 -0.05
CA THR A 62 24.31 -4.74 0.36
C THR A 62 24.56 -3.74 -0.78
N ASP A 63 24.33 -4.12 -2.03
CA ASP A 63 24.61 -3.28 -3.21
C ASP A 63 23.41 -2.46 -3.72
N ARG A 64 22.20 -2.63 -3.16
CA ARG A 64 21.05 -1.79 -3.50
C ARG A 64 20.63 -0.94 -2.32
N ALA A 65 20.73 0.37 -2.50
CA ALA A 65 20.18 1.34 -1.56
C ALA A 65 18.70 1.02 -1.27
N PRO A 66 18.24 1.17 -0.02
CA PRO A 66 16.85 0.90 0.34
C PRO A 66 15.92 1.81 -0.47
N SER A 67 15.06 1.21 -1.27
CA SER A 67 14.08 1.93 -2.09
C SER A 67 12.84 2.26 -1.27
N ILE A 68 12.44 3.53 -1.27
CA ILE A 68 11.13 3.95 -0.79
C ILE A 68 10.08 3.35 -1.73
N CYS A 69 9.11 2.64 -1.18
CA CYS A 69 8.00 2.06 -1.90
C CYS A 69 6.68 2.57 -1.33
N ILE A 70 5.68 2.67 -2.19
CA ILE A 70 4.32 3.07 -1.82
C ILE A 70 3.39 1.91 -2.17
N VAL A 71 2.60 1.48 -1.19
CA VAL A 71 1.68 0.35 -1.29
C VAL A 71 0.26 0.84 -1.07
N VAL A 72 -0.66 0.47 -1.97
CA VAL A 72 -2.08 0.80 -1.88
C VAL A 72 -2.87 -0.49 -1.60
N PRO A 73 -3.47 -0.65 -0.41
CA PRO A 73 -4.22 -1.86 -0.04
C PRO A 73 -5.58 -1.95 -0.73
N CYS A 74 -5.88 -3.13 -1.27
CA CYS A 74 -7.15 -3.49 -1.87
C CYS A 74 -7.57 -4.88 -1.40
N SER A 75 -8.86 -5.12 -1.23
CA SER A 75 -9.41 -6.47 -1.09
C SER A 75 -9.59 -7.12 -2.46
N LEU A 76 -9.47 -8.45 -2.52
CA LEU A 76 -9.68 -9.26 -3.71
C LEU A 76 -11.10 -9.10 -4.30
N SER A 77 -12.08 -8.78 -3.47
CA SER A 77 -13.47 -8.55 -3.89
C SER A 77 -13.70 -7.17 -4.51
N GLU A 78 -12.71 -6.28 -4.46
CA GLU A 78 -12.84 -4.92 -4.98
C GLU A 78 -12.60 -4.83 -6.49
N SER A 79 -13.46 -4.07 -7.17
CA SER A 79 -13.27 -3.70 -8.57
C SER A 79 -12.44 -2.42 -8.68
N ILE A 80 -11.25 -2.51 -9.29
CA ILE A 80 -10.34 -1.38 -9.49
C ILE A 80 -10.45 -0.91 -10.95
N SER A 81 -10.66 0.40 -11.15
CA SER A 81 -10.68 1.00 -12.49
C SER A 81 -9.35 1.68 -12.82
N ALA A 82 -9.10 1.87 -14.12
CA ALA A 82 -7.93 2.62 -14.58
C ALA A 82 -7.97 4.10 -14.15
N SER A 83 -9.15 4.72 -14.03
CA SER A 83 -9.26 6.09 -13.51
C SER A 83 -8.91 6.17 -12.03
N TRP A 84 -9.28 5.16 -11.24
CA TRP A 84 -8.92 5.05 -9.84
C TRP A 84 -7.40 4.94 -9.64
N LEU A 85 -6.72 4.10 -10.44
CA LEU A 85 -5.26 3.98 -10.41
C LEU A 85 -4.58 5.32 -10.73
N ARG A 86 -5.05 6.03 -11.76
CA ARG A 86 -4.53 7.38 -12.08
C ARG A 86 -4.71 8.36 -10.91
N ALA A 87 -5.87 8.32 -10.24
CA ALA A 87 -6.11 9.14 -9.06
C ALA A 87 -5.15 8.79 -7.90
N ALA A 88 -4.84 7.51 -7.69
CA ALA A 88 -3.85 7.09 -6.68
C ALA A 88 -2.45 7.64 -6.97
N PHE A 89 -1.98 7.56 -8.22
CA PHE A 89 -0.69 8.16 -8.63
C PHE A 89 -0.66 9.67 -8.43
N THR A 90 -1.67 10.37 -8.95
CA THR A 90 -1.72 11.84 -8.93
C THR A 90 -1.94 12.44 -7.55
N SER A 91 -2.35 11.63 -6.56
CA SER A 91 -2.49 12.05 -5.16
C SER A 91 -1.17 12.02 -4.38
N LEU A 92 -0.08 11.53 -4.99
CA LEU A 92 1.22 11.36 -4.34
C LEU A 92 2.18 12.43 -4.86
N ASP A 93 2.87 13.10 -3.95
CA ASP A 93 3.88 14.12 -4.24
C ASP A 93 5.21 13.76 -3.53
N PRO A 94 6.33 13.61 -4.27
CA PRO A 94 6.44 13.67 -5.72
C PRO A 94 5.71 12.52 -6.42
N LEU A 95 5.30 12.75 -7.67
CA LEU A 95 4.66 11.73 -8.51
C LEU A 95 5.59 10.51 -8.66
N PRO A 96 5.21 9.32 -8.15
CA PRO A 96 6.09 8.17 -8.19
C PRO A 96 6.10 7.51 -9.58
N SER A 97 7.23 6.93 -9.95
CA SER A 97 7.35 6.10 -11.17
C SER A 97 6.58 4.79 -11.06
N GLU A 98 6.36 4.30 -9.85
CA GLU A 98 5.63 3.06 -9.57
C GLU A 98 4.96 3.10 -8.19
N ILE A 99 3.84 2.38 -8.09
CA ILE A 99 3.19 2.03 -6.82
C ILE A 99 2.96 0.53 -6.79
N TYR A 100 2.80 -0.03 -5.60
CA TYR A 100 2.40 -1.43 -5.42
C TYR A 100 0.93 -1.47 -5.03
N VAL A 101 0.14 -2.31 -5.68
CA VAL A 101 -1.21 -2.65 -5.23
C VAL A 101 -1.12 -3.96 -4.44
N ALA A 102 -1.46 -3.90 -3.16
CA ALA A 102 -1.49 -5.08 -2.30
C ALA A 102 -2.92 -5.62 -2.27
N ILE A 103 -3.13 -6.80 -2.85
CA ILE A 103 -4.43 -7.45 -2.91
C ILE A 103 -4.50 -8.45 -1.76
N THR A 104 -5.50 -8.26 -0.89
CA THR A 104 -5.76 -9.07 0.30
C THR A 104 -6.99 -9.94 0.11
N SER A 105 -6.88 -11.22 0.47
CA SER A 105 -8.02 -12.15 0.52
C SER A 105 -8.47 -12.39 1.95
N GLU A 106 -9.68 -12.96 2.10
CA GLU A 106 -10.29 -13.25 3.40
C GLU A 106 -9.52 -14.32 4.20
N ASP A 107 -8.75 -15.16 3.51
CA ASP A 107 -7.85 -16.16 4.12
C ASP A 107 -6.51 -15.57 4.59
N THR A 108 -6.40 -14.23 4.64
CA THR A 108 -5.22 -13.45 5.02
C THR A 108 -4.02 -13.51 4.05
N SER A 109 -4.18 -14.12 2.88
CA SER A 109 -3.15 -14.03 1.83
C SER A 109 -3.05 -12.60 1.29
N THR A 110 -1.83 -12.17 1.00
CA THR A 110 -1.54 -10.85 0.44
C THR A 110 -0.57 -10.97 -0.73
N VAL A 111 -0.95 -10.46 -1.90
CA VAL A 111 -0.11 -10.42 -3.10
C VAL A 111 0.16 -8.98 -3.53
N TYR A 112 1.40 -8.70 -3.96
CA TYR A 112 1.85 -7.35 -4.30
C TYR A 112 2.10 -7.23 -5.79
N TYR A 113 1.29 -6.42 -6.48
CA TYR A 113 1.46 -6.11 -7.90
C TYR A 113 2.13 -4.75 -8.07
N LYS A 114 3.24 -4.73 -8.80
CA LYS A 114 3.88 -3.48 -9.21
C LYS A 114 3.11 -2.87 -10.36
N ILE A 115 2.64 -1.64 -10.18
CA ILE A 115 2.00 -0.83 -11.20
C ILE A 115 2.93 0.34 -11.51
N SER A 116 3.32 0.49 -12.77
CA SER A 116 4.19 1.58 -13.21
C SER A 116 3.39 2.72 -13.83
N GLN A 117 3.92 3.93 -13.75
CA GLN A 117 3.40 5.07 -14.48
C GLN A 117 3.74 4.92 -15.97
N GLY A 118 2.72 4.88 -16.84
CA GLY A 118 2.89 4.82 -18.28
C GLY A 118 3.17 3.40 -18.82
N ILE A 119 3.69 3.34 -20.05
CA ILE A 119 4.01 2.08 -20.73
C ILE A 119 5.47 1.73 -20.44
N VAL A 120 5.69 0.69 -19.65
CA VAL A 120 7.03 0.18 -19.32
C VAL A 120 7.24 -1.16 -20.01
N LYS A 121 8.43 -1.36 -20.59
CA LYS A 121 8.79 -2.66 -21.18
C LYS A 121 8.81 -3.74 -20.09
N PRO A 122 8.29 -4.94 -20.35
CA PRO A 122 8.47 -6.06 -19.44
C PRO A 122 9.97 -6.30 -19.19
N PRO A 123 10.36 -6.67 -17.97
CA PRO A 123 11.72 -7.16 -17.74
C PRO A 123 11.96 -8.39 -18.62
N VAL A 124 13.13 -8.40 -19.28
CA VAL A 124 13.61 -9.52 -20.11
C VAL A 124 14.16 -10.61 -19.22
#